data_AF-A0A3D2N1T4-F1
#
_entry.id   AF-A0A3D2N1T4-F1
#
_cell.length_a   1.000
_cell.length_b   1.000
_cell.length_c   1.000
_cell.angle_alpha   90.00
_cell.angle_beta   90.00
_cell.angle_gamma   90.00
#
_symmetry.space_group_name_H-M   'P 1'
#
loop_
_entity.id
_entity.type
_entity.pdbx_description
1 polymer ?
#
loop_
_entity_poly.entity_id
_entity_poly.type
_entity_poly.pdbx_seq_one_letter_code
_entity_poly.pdbx_strand_id
1 'polypeptide(L)'
;MNAAKKLLNSLYFEVIPMKGFEEKLDVLKAGDRVGITCSPKQGLQVTLDTVSKLTGRGFSLTPHIAARQVKSQQHLRDIVAQLTDSGITSIFVPGGDLDQPMGDYNSSAAVLNDLSEMDHPFTRIGVASYPEG
;
A
#
# COMPACT_ATOMS: atom_id res chain seq x y z
N MET A 1 -32.10 6.15 -2.69
CA MET A 1 -30.95 6.20 -1.76
C MET A 1 -30.23 7.54 -1.98
N ASN A 2 -30.14 8.42 -0.98
CA ASN A 2 -29.54 9.77 -1.15
C ASN A 2 -28.02 9.69 -1.48
N ALA A 3 -27.52 10.62 -2.30
CA ALA A 3 -26.11 10.80 -2.66
C ALA A 3 -25.14 10.67 -1.47
N ALA A 4 -25.47 11.25 -0.31
CA ALA A 4 -24.63 11.15 0.88
C ALA A 4 -24.39 9.69 1.32
N LYS A 5 -25.44 8.85 1.29
CA LYS A 5 -25.34 7.42 1.63
C LYS A 5 -24.53 6.63 0.60
N LYS A 6 -24.55 7.06 -0.67
CA LYS A 6 -23.74 6.44 -1.73
C LYS A 6 -22.24 6.74 -1.52
N LEU A 7 -21.89 7.98 -1.18
CA LEU A 7 -20.52 8.40 -0.89
C LEU A 7 -19.93 7.65 0.31
N LEU A 8 -20.71 7.49 1.39
CA LEU A 8 -20.28 6.75 2.57
C LEU A 8 -19.97 5.27 2.29
N ASN A 9 -20.60 4.67 1.28
CA ASN A 9 -20.34 3.28 0.87
C ASN A 9 -19.15 3.12 -0.08
N SER A 10 -18.57 4.21 -0.56
CA SER A 10 -17.39 4.20 -1.44
C SER A 10 -16.18 4.88 -0.80
N LEU A 11 -16.19 5.05 0.52
CA LEU A 11 -15.07 5.63 1.24
C LEU A 11 -13.83 4.74 1.10
N TYR A 12 -12.69 5.43 1.15
CA TYR A 12 -11.38 4.83 1.19
C TYR A 12 -10.68 5.40 2.42
N PHE A 13 -10.26 4.52 3.32
CA PHE A 13 -9.67 4.89 4.60
C PHE A 13 -8.15 4.75 4.52
N GLU A 14 -7.40 5.82 4.76
CA GLU A 14 -5.95 5.75 4.91
C GLU A 14 -5.59 5.53 6.37
N VAL A 15 -4.80 4.49 6.62
CA VAL A 15 -4.40 4.05 7.95
C VAL A 15 -2.89 4.07 8.06
N ILE A 16 -2.39 4.87 9.01
CA ILE A 16 -0.98 4.88 9.39
C ILE A 16 -0.80 3.88 10.54
N PRO A 17 0.05 2.83 10.40
CA PRO A 17 0.23 1.77 11.40
C PRO A 17 0.92 2.20 12.71
N MET A 18 0.39 3.21 13.40
CA MET A 18 0.90 3.69 14.69
C MET A 18 0.36 2.84 15.84
N LYS A 19 0.99 2.89 17.01
CA LYS A 19 0.54 2.16 18.20
C LYS A 19 -0.96 2.38 18.47
N GLY A 20 -1.71 1.28 18.60
CA GLY A 20 -3.15 1.30 18.90
C GLY A 20 -4.07 1.50 17.70
N PHE A 21 -3.54 1.48 16.46
CA PHE A 21 -4.36 1.62 15.26
C PHE A 21 -5.33 0.45 15.08
N GLU A 22 -4.97 -0.78 15.47
CA GLU A 22 -5.79 -1.97 15.23
C GLU A 22 -7.18 -1.86 15.87
N GLU A 23 -7.25 -1.38 17.12
CA GLU A 23 -8.51 -1.15 17.86
C GLU A 23 -9.40 -0.12 17.16
N LYS A 24 -8.82 0.82 16.41
CA LYS A 24 -9.58 1.83 15.66
C LYS A 24 -10.22 1.27 14.40
N LEU A 25 -9.78 0.10 13.92
CA LEU A 25 -10.34 -0.55 12.74
C LEU A 25 -11.64 -1.30 13.03
N ASP A 26 -12.08 -1.39 14.28
CA ASP A 26 -13.30 -2.13 14.66
C ASP A 26 -14.59 -1.46 14.17
N VAL A 27 -14.52 -0.18 13.78
CA VAL A 27 -15.63 0.51 13.12
C VAL A 27 -15.76 0.15 11.64
N LEU A 28 -14.74 -0.50 11.05
CA LEU A 28 -14.72 -0.90 9.66
C LEU A 28 -15.33 -2.29 9.49
N LYS A 29 -15.98 -2.50 8.35
CA LYS A 29 -16.63 -3.77 7.97
C LYS A 29 -15.87 -4.45 6.84
N ALA A 30 -16.12 -5.74 6.66
CA ALA A 30 -15.63 -6.46 5.49
C ALA A 30 -16.08 -5.75 4.19
N GLY A 31 -15.18 -5.69 3.22
CA GLY A 31 -15.36 -4.95 1.97
C GLY A 31 -14.94 -3.47 2.04
N ASP A 32 -14.73 -2.88 3.22
CA ASP A 32 -14.19 -1.52 3.30
C ASP A 32 -12.79 -1.46 2.69
N ARG A 33 -12.51 -0.34 2.01
CA ARG A 33 -11.26 -0.13 1.27
C ARG A 33 -10.29 0.60 2.17
N VAL A 34 -9.13 0.00 2.43
CA VAL A 34 -8.19 0.49 3.44
C VAL A 34 -6.80 0.58 2.85
N GLY A 35 -6.27 1.80 2.77
CA GLY A 35 -4.87 2.09 2.50
C GLY A 35 -4.02 1.86 3.73
N ILE A 36 -2.90 1.15 3.58
CA ILE A 36 -1.91 0.99 4.65
C ILE A 36 -0.69 1.82 4.30
N THR A 37 -0.53 2.93 5.02
CA THR A 37 0.52 3.91 4.74
C THR A 37 1.91 3.34 5.06
N CYS A 38 2.89 3.69 4.23
CA CYS A 38 4.30 3.43 4.47
C CYS A 38 4.98 4.72 4.90
N SER A 39 5.33 4.84 6.18
CA SER A 39 6.05 6.01 6.68
C SER A 39 7.57 5.82 6.59
N PRO A 40 8.35 6.89 6.33
CA PRO A 40 9.82 6.82 6.33
C PRO A 40 10.39 6.30 7.66
N LYS A 41 9.73 6.65 8.77
CA LYS A 41 10.19 6.29 10.12
C LYS A 41 9.98 4.81 10.44
N GLN A 42 8.87 4.22 10.00
CA GLN A 42 8.53 2.84 10.36
C GLN A 42 9.08 1.81 9.38
N GLY A 43 9.27 2.20 8.12
CA GLY A 43 9.77 1.29 7.11
C GLY A 43 8.65 0.57 6.36
N LEU A 44 8.97 0.12 5.14
CA LEU A 44 8.09 -0.67 4.29
C LEU A 44 7.67 -2.01 4.92
N GLN A 45 8.57 -2.67 5.67
CA GLN A 45 8.24 -3.95 6.29
C GLN A 45 7.07 -3.84 7.27
N VAL A 46 6.96 -2.73 8.01
CA VAL A 46 5.83 -2.51 8.93
C VAL A 46 4.50 -2.46 8.18
N THR A 47 4.48 -1.89 6.97
CA THR A 47 3.30 -1.90 6.08
C THR A 47 2.95 -3.33 5.65
N LEU A 48 3.93 -4.14 5.23
CA LEU A 48 3.72 -5.52 4.79
C LEU A 48 3.26 -6.45 5.93
N ASP A 49 3.85 -6.30 7.11
CA ASP A 49 3.46 -7.04 8.31
C ASP A 49 2.04 -6.64 8.74
N THR A 50 1.68 -5.36 8.60
CA THR A 50 0.33 -4.88 8.87
C THR A 50 -0.68 -5.48 7.89
N VAL A 51 -0.36 -5.53 6.60
CA VAL A 51 -1.20 -6.23 5.61
C VAL A 51 -1.40 -7.67 6.02
N SER A 52 -0.32 -8.39 6.30
CA SER A 52 -0.36 -9.81 6.67
C SER A 52 -1.23 -10.06 7.91
N LYS A 53 -1.19 -9.16 8.90
CA LYS A 53 -2.02 -9.23 10.12
C LYS A 53 -3.50 -8.94 9.86
N LEU A 54 -3.79 -8.05 8.92
CA LEU A 54 -5.18 -7.68 8.56
C LEU A 54 -5.76 -8.62 7.52
N THR A 55 -4.95 -9.46 6.86
CA THR A 55 -5.41 -10.57 6.04
C THR A 55 -6.37 -11.45 6.84
N GLY A 56 -7.55 -11.70 6.28
CA GLY A 56 -8.63 -12.44 6.96
C GLY A 56 -9.68 -11.55 7.66
N ARG A 57 -9.43 -10.25 7.87
CA ARG A 57 -10.48 -9.31 8.34
C ARG A 57 -11.51 -8.96 7.26
N GLY A 58 -11.29 -9.38 6.02
CA GLY A 58 -12.20 -9.16 4.90
C GLY A 58 -12.14 -7.74 4.31
N PHE A 59 -11.16 -6.93 4.70
CA PHE A 59 -10.93 -5.60 4.11
C PHE A 59 -10.36 -5.71 2.70
N SER A 60 -10.66 -4.71 1.87
CA SER A 60 -9.97 -4.50 0.59
C SER A 60 -8.73 -3.64 0.83
N LEU A 61 -7.61 -4.30 1.18
CA LEU A 61 -6.36 -3.62 1.54
C LEU A 61 -5.64 -3.06 0.31
N THR A 62 -4.97 -1.91 0.47
CA THR A 62 -4.09 -1.30 -0.53
C THR A 62 -2.80 -0.82 0.17
N PRO A 63 -1.75 -1.66 0.25
CA PRO A 63 -0.49 -1.23 0.84
C PRO A 63 0.20 -0.18 -0.01
N HIS A 64 0.88 0.74 0.67
CA HIS A 64 1.78 1.69 0.05
C HIS A 64 3.17 1.09 -0.09
N ILE A 65 3.71 1.08 -1.31
CA ILE A 65 5.07 0.67 -1.63
C ILE A 65 5.88 1.93 -1.92
N ALA A 66 6.42 2.55 -0.87
CA ALA A 66 7.25 3.74 -1.01
C ALA A 66 8.54 3.39 -1.77
N ALA A 67 8.68 3.89 -3.00
CA ALA A 67 9.72 3.47 -3.93
C ALA A 67 11.13 3.58 -3.35
N ARG A 68 11.44 4.69 -2.68
CA ARG A 68 12.75 4.96 -2.06
C ARG A 68 13.09 4.03 -0.88
N GLN A 69 12.14 3.23 -0.41
CA GLN A 69 12.37 2.20 0.62
C GLN A 69 12.55 0.78 0.03
N VAL A 70 12.30 0.61 -1.28
CA VAL A 70 12.61 -0.63 -1.98
C VAL A 70 14.12 -0.66 -2.23
N LYS A 71 14.76 -1.80 -1.94
CA LYS A 71 16.22 -1.89 -1.79
C LYS A 71 16.91 -2.38 -3.05
N SER A 72 16.21 -3.19 -3.84
CA SER A 72 16.71 -3.81 -5.05
C SER A 72 15.55 -4.48 -5.77
N GLN A 73 15.80 -4.93 -7.01
CA GLN A 73 14.84 -5.73 -7.76
C GLN A 73 14.46 -7.04 -7.06
N GLN A 74 15.40 -7.65 -6.31
CA GLN A 74 15.08 -8.84 -5.51
C GLN A 74 14.13 -8.49 -4.35
N HIS A 75 14.37 -7.37 -3.66
CA HIS A 75 13.46 -6.92 -2.61
C HIS A 75 12.06 -6.64 -3.19
N LEU A 76 11.96 -6.08 -4.40
CA LEU A 76 10.68 -5.91 -5.08
C LEU A 76 9.98 -7.25 -5.34
N ARG A 77 10.69 -8.27 -5.83
CA ARG A 77 10.13 -9.64 -5.99
C ARG A 77 9.64 -10.22 -4.67
N ASP A 78 10.39 -10.04 -3.59
CA ASP A 78 10.01 -10.54 -2.27
C ASP A 78 8.73 -9.84 -1.75
N ILE A 79 8.62 -8.52 -1.99
CA ILE A 79 7.40 -7.74 -1.70
C ILE A 79 6.21 -8.30 -2.49
N VAL A 80 6.37 -8.53 -3.80
CA VAL A 80 5.30 -9.08 -4.64
C VAL A 80 4.86 -10.44 -4.13
N ALA A 81 5.80 -11.33 -3.79
CA ALA A 81 5.50 -12.64 -3.25
C ALA A 81 4.68 -12.55 -1.94
N GLN A 82 5.14 -11.74 -0.97
CA GLN A 82 4.44 -11.58 0.31
C GLN A 82 3.01 -11.01 0.14
N LEU A 83 2.83 -10.06 -0.78
CA LEU A 83 1.52 -9.49 -1.08
C LEU A 83 0.62 -10.49 -1.81
N THR A 84 1.19 -11.32 -2.68
CA THR A 84 0.49 -12.41 -3.36
C THR A 84 -0.02 -13.44 -2.36
N ASP A 85 0.81 -13.85 -1.40
CA ASP A 85 0.42 -14.77 -0.32
C ASP A 85 -0.68 -14.20 0.57
N SER A 86 -0.74 -12.87 0.68
CA SER A 86 -1.80 -12.13 1.38
C SER A 86 -3.07 -11.89 0.54
N GLY A 87 -3.10 -12.36 -0.71
CA GLY A 87 -4.23 -12.18 -1.62
C GLY A 87 -4.44 -10.74 -2.11
N ILE A 88 -3.40 -9.90 -2.06
CA ILE A 88 -3.50 -8.49 -2.42
C ILE A 88 -3.45 -8.30 -3.94
N THR A 89 -4.42 -7.56 -4.45
CA THR A 89 -4.53 -7.23 -5.89
C THR A 89 -4.50 -5.72 -6.17
N SER A 90 -4.46 -4.89 -5.12
CA SER A 90 -4.45 -3.42 -5.21
C SER A 90 -3.25 -2.87 -4.43
N ILE A 91 -2.42 -2.06 -5.07
CA ILE A 91 -1.27 -1.39 -4.43
C ILE A 91 -1.24 0.10 -4.77
N PHE A 92 -0.54 0.88 -3.94
CA PHE A 92 -0.23 2.28 -4.22
C PHE A 92 1.29 2.49 -4.17
N VAL A 93 1.87 3.10 -5.20
CA VAL A 93 3.33 3.24 -5.34
C VAL A 93 3.72 4.73 -5.33
N PRO A 94 3.89 5.36 -4.15
CA PRO A 94 4.43 6.70 -4.04
C PRO A 94 5.97 6.70 -4.13
N GLY A 95 6.57 7.85 -4.43
CA GLY A 95 8.03 7.99 -4.42
C GLY A 95 8.62 7.75 -3.03
N GLY A 96 7.92 8.20 -1.99
CA GLY A 96 8.35 8.14 -0.59
C GLY A 96 9.25 9.31 -0.20
N ASP A 97 9.35 9.56 1.10
CA ASP A 97 9.95 10.80 1.64
C ASP A 97 11.35 10.60 2.25
N LEU A 98 12.09 9.56 1.86
CA LEU A 98 13.48 9.41 2.28
C LEU A 98 14.40 10.35 1.49
N ASP A 99 15.23 11.14 2.16
CA ASP A 99 16.20 12.01 1.49
C ASP A 99 17.16 11.23 0.57
N GLN A 100 17.65 10.07 1.04
CA GLN A 100 18.45 9.14 0.24
C GLN A 100 17.69 7.82 0.08
N PRO A 101 17.52 7.31 -1.16
CA PRO A 101 16.95 5.99 -1.38
C PRO A 101 17.75 4.91 -0.64
N MET A 102 17.05 3.89 -0.14
CA MET A 102 17.70 2.72 0.49
C MET A 102 18.42 1.82 -0.52
N GLY A 103 18.19 2.02 -1.82
CA GLY A 103 18.74 1.22 -2.90
C GLY A 103 18.50 1.87 -4.25
N ASP A 104 18.28 1.06 -5.28
CA ASP A 104 18.36 1.51 -6.68
C ASP A 104 17.16 2.37 -7.14
N TYR A 105 16.08 2.40 -6.37
CA TYR A 105 14.83 3.06 -6.78
C TYR A 105 14.71 4.48 -6.22
N ASN A 106 14.86 5.47 -7.09
CA ASN A 106 14.72 6.88 -6.74
C ASN A 106 13.30 7.46 -6.93
N SER A 107 12.41 6.71 -7.58
CA SER A 107 11.08 7.17 -8.01
C SER A 107 10.10 6.01 -8.17
N SER A 108 8.79 6.32 -8.10
CA SER A 108 7.74 5.35 -8.42
C SER A 108 7.89 4.76 -9.81
N ALA A 109 8.27 5.58 -10.80
CA ALA A 109 8.41 5.14 -12.18
C ALA A 109 9.44 4.01 -12.32
N ALA A 110 10.57 4.09 -11.61
CA ALA A 110 11.59 3.04 -11.64
C ALA A 110 11.07 1.72 -11.06
N VAL A 111 10.32 1.76 -9.95
CA VAL A 111 9.68 0.56 -9.37
C VAL A 111 8.65 -0.02 -10.33
N LEU A 112 7.81 0.83 -10.94
CA LEU A 112 6.76 0.40 -11.85
C LEU A 112 7.31 -0.22 -13.14
N ASN A 113 8.42 0.29 -13.65
CA ASN A 113 9.11 -0.27 -14.81
C ASN A 113 9.61 -1.70 -14.54
N ASP A 114 10.22 -1.92 -13.38
CA ASP A 114 10.67 -3.28 -13.03
C ASP A 114 9.49 -4.19 -12.69
N LEU A 115 8.45 -3.66 -12.05
CA LEU A 115 7.23 -4.40 -11.75
C LEU A 115 6.51 -4.86 -13.02
N SER A 116 6.49 -4.07 -14.11
CA SER A 116 5.85 -4.47 -15.37
C SER A 116 6.51 -5.65 -16.07
N GLU A 117 7.77 -5.95 -15.72
CA GLU A 117 8.51 -7.11 -16.23
C GLU A 117 8.39 -8.35 -15.32
N MET A 118 7.58 -8.26 -14.24
CA MET A 118 7.38 -9.34 -13.28
C MET A 118 5.96 -9.89 -13.35
N ASP A 119 5.82 -11.20 -13.13
CA ASP A 119 4.50 -11.78 -12.83
C ASP A 119 4.01 -11.27 -11.46
N HIS A 120 2.81 -10.69 -11.44
CA HIS A 120 2.19 -10.20 -10.22
C HIS A 120 0.65 -10.28 -10.29
N PRO A 121 -0.06 -10.38 -9.14
CA PRO A 121 -1.52 -10.45 -9.11
C PRO A 121 -2.21 -9.09 -9.15
N PHE A 122 -1.47 -7.98 -9.20
CA PHE A 122 -2.04 -6.64 -9.07
C PHE A 122 -2.89 -6.27 -10.28
N THR A 123 -4.18 -6.01 -10.05
CA THR A 123 -5.13 -5.52 -11.05
C THR A 123 -5.38 -4.01 -10.92
N ARG A 124 -4.94 -3.42 -9.80
CA ARG A 124 -5.05 -1.98 -9.56
C ARG A 124 -3.76 -1.44 -8.95
N ILE A 125 -3.14 -0.50 -9.65
CA ILE A 125 -1.91 0.16 -9.21
C ILE A 125 -2.19 1.67 -9.19
N GLY A 126 -2.10 2.27 -8.00
CA GLY A 126 -2.21 3.72 -7.83
C GLY A 126 -0.84 4.40 -7.80
N VAL A 127 -0.78 5.64 -8.28
CA VAL A 127 0.40 6.51 -8.24
C VAL A 127 0.03 7.86 -7.63
N ALA A 128 0.99 8.50 -6.95
CA ALA A 128 0.79 9.83 -6.40
C ALA A 128 0.69 10.88 -7.52
N SER A 129 -0.12 11.92 -7.30
CA SER A 129 -0.22 13.08 -8.18
C SER A 129 -0.25 14.33 -7.31
N TYR A 130 0.43 15.37 -7.75
CA TYR A 130 0.52 16.66 -7.08
C TYR A 130 -0.04 17.74 -8.02
N PRO A 131 -1.33 18.09 -7.91
CA PRO A 131 -1.97 19.05 -8.82
C PRO A 131 -1.31 20.43 -8.81
N GLU A 132 -0.62 20.77 -7.73
CA GLU A 132 0.08 22.05 -7.54
C GLU A 132 1.56 21.98 -7.90
N GLY A 133 2.08 20.80 -8.27
CA GLY A 133 3.51 20.55 -8.46
C GLY A 133 4.16 19.99 -7.22
#